data_AF-A0A7Y5GCA7-F1
#
_entry.id   AF-A0A7Y5GCA7-F1
#
_cell.length_a   1.000
_cell.length_b   1.000
_cell.length_c   1.000
_cell.angle_alpha   90.00
_cell.angle_beta   90.00
_cell.angle_gamma   90.00
#
_symmetry.space_group_name_H-M   'P 1'
#
loop_
_entity.id
_entity.type
_entity.pdbx_description
1 polymer ?
#
loop_
_entity_poly.entity_id
_entity_poly.type
_entity_poly.pdbx_seq_one_letter_code
_entity_poly.pdbx_strand_id
1 'polypeptide(L)'
;MTAEIVTARLAERVMGWSVAPDRYLVGNRSWIPRWRFQPLERLEDAFRLLEKAQPEYYSMGAGADGAFSVQVRIRGCGGEARHESKPRAITLAIARALGLEVDE
;
A
#
# COMPACT_ATOMS: atom_id res chain seq x y z
N MET A 1 7.14 -8.54 8.36
CA MET A 1 5.80 -8.27 8.97
C MET A 1 4.73 -9.06 8.22
N THR A 2 3.60 -9.41 8.86
CA THR A 2 2.47 -10.05 8.13
C THR A 2 1.71 -9.04 7.28
N ALA A 3 1.04 -9.51 6.22
CA ALA A 3 0.23 -8.70 5.29
C ALA A 3 -0.82 -7.81 6.00
N GLU A 4 -1.44 -8.33 7.06
CA GLU A 4 -2.45 -7.60 7.83
C GLU A 4 -1.85 -6.41 8.60
N ILE A 5 -0.68 -6.60 9.21
CA ILE A 5 0.00 -5.54 9.96
C ILE A 5 0.46 -4.45 8.99
N VAL A 6 0.96 -4.83 7.81
CA VAL A 6 1.34 -3.87 6.76
C VAL A 6 0.13 -3.05 6.32
N THR A 7 -0.99 -3.71 6.03
CA THR A 7 -2.23 -3.04 5.61
C THR A 7 -2.75 -2.09 6.69
N ALA A 8 -2.73 -2.51 7.96
CA ALA A 8 -3.09 -1.66 9.09
C ALA A 8 -2.22 -0.40 9.17
N ARG A 9 -0.89 -0.54 9.10
CA ARG A 9 0.04 0.60 9.14
C ARG A 9 -0.17 1.56 7.97
N LEU A 10 -0.48 1.05 6.79
CA LEU A 10 -0.79 1.88 5.62
C LEU A 10 -2.12 2.62 5.79
N ALA A 11 -3.14 1.96 6.35
CA ALA A 11 -4.41 2.62 6.66
C ALA A 11 -4.21 3.79 7.66
N GLU A 12 -3.37 3.64 8.67
CA GLU A 12 -3.04 4.72 9.60
C GLU A 12 -2.25 5.84 8.92
N ARG A 13 -1.11 5.50 8.30
CA ARG A 13 -0.13 6.49 7.81
C ARG A 13 -0.56 7.20 6.52
N VAL A 14 -1.23 6.49 5.62
CA VAL A 14 -1.62 7.01 4.30
C VAL A 14 -3.06 7.48 4.28
N MET A 15 -3.97 6.68 4.83
CA MET A 15 -5.40 7.00 4.78
C MET A 15 -5.85 7.90 5.93
N GLY A 16 -5.06 8.01 7.00
CA GLY A 16 -5.44 8.74 8.22
C GLY A 16 -6.58 8.08 8.99
N TRP A 17 -6.74 6.77 8.86
CA TRP A 17 -7.79 6.01 9.54
C TRP A 17 -7.31 5.49 10.88
N SER A 18 -8.23 5.31 11.84
CA SER A 18 -7.91 4.56 13.06
C SER A 18 -8.09 3.06 12.82
N VAL A 19 -7.20 2.24 13.36
CA VAL A 19 -7.25 0.77 13.21
C VAL A 19 -7.76 0.13 14.50
N ALA A 20 -8.68 -0.83 14.34
CA ALA A 20 -9.10 -1.77 15.38
C ALA A 20 -8.88 -3.22 14.88
N PRO A 21 -9.01 -4.25 15.73
CA PRO A 21 -8.73 -5.64 15.36
C PRO A 21 -9.40 -6.11 14.06
N ASP A 22 -10.63 -5.69 13.77
CA ASP A 22 -11.38 -6.18 12.58
C ASP A 22 -11.90 -5.08 11.65
N ARG A 23 -11.53 -3.82 11.90
CA ARG A 23 -12.15 -2.67 11.23
C ARG A 23 -11.27 -1.43 11.21
N TYR A 24 -11.60 -0.53 10.29
CA TYR A 24 -10.99 0.79 10.13
C TYR A 24 -12.04 1.88 10.37
N LEU A 25 -11.66 2.92 11.11
CA LEU A 25 -12.48 4.12 11.29
C LEU A 25 -12.15 5.14 10.20
N VAL A 26 -13.07 5.31 9.26
CA VAL A 26 -12.94 6.22 8.12
C VAL A 26 -13.52 7.58 8.50
N GLY A 27 -12.72 8.64 8.34
CA GLY A 27 -13.17 10.03 8.49
C GLY A 27 -13.78 10.36 9.85
N ASN A 28 -13.38 9.62 10.89
CA ASN A 28 -13.90 9.73 12.27
C ASN A 28 -15.43 9.51 12.41
N ARG A 29 -16.08 8.83 11.45
CA ARG A 29 -17.56 8.71 11.40
C ARG A 29 -18.07 7.32 11.11
N SER A 30 -17.32 6.52 10.34
CA SER A 30 -17.82 5.22 9.87
C SER A 30 -16.79 4.13 10.04
N TRP A 31 -17.21 3.02 10.62
CA TRP A 31 -16.41 1.80 10.68
C TRP A 31 -16.60 0.99 9.39
N ILE A 32 -15.50 0.60 8.76
CA ILE A 32 -15.51 -0.38 7.67
C ILE A 32 -14.80 -1.66 8.13
N PRO A 33 -15.29 -2.86 7.77
CA PRO A 33 -14.59 -4.10 8.09
C PRO A 33 -13.31 -4.28 7.26
N ARG A 34 -12.34 -5.08 7.74
CA ARG A 34 -11.04 -5.29 7.08
C ARG A 34 -11.14 -5.73 5.61
N TRP A 35 -12.06 -6.65 5.31
CA TRP A 35 -12.25 -7.16 3.94
C TRP A 35 -12.59 -6.08 2.91
N ARG A 36 -13.04 -4.90 3.38
CA ARG A 36 -13.40 -3.77 2.51
C ARG A 36 -12.21 -2.90 2.09
N PHE A 37 -11.01 -3.20 2.60
CA PHE A 37 -9.76 -2.54 2.21
C PHE A 37 -8.63 -3.56 2.20
N GLN A 38 -8.36 -4.12 1.01
CA GLN A 38 -7.39 -5.21 0.81
C GLN A 38 -6.38 -4.82 -0.28
N PRO A 39 -5.49 -3.84 -0.04
CA PRO A 39 -4.58 -3.30 -1.05
C PRO A 39 -3.55 -4.30 -1.58
N LEU A 40 -3.25 -5.36 -0.83
CA LEU A 40 -2.37 -6.44 -1.28
C LEU A 40 -3.05 -7.42 -2.26
N GLU A 41 -4.38 -7.35 -2.42
CA GLU A 41 -5.14 -8.29 -3.26
C GLU A 41 -5.99 -7.57 -4.30
N ARG A 42 -6.50 -6.37 -3.96
CA ARG A 42 -7.38 -5.56 -4.80
C ARG A 42 -6.61 -4.39 -5.39
N LEU A 43 -6.55 -4.37 -6.73
CA LEU A 43 -5.86 -3.31 -7.47
C LEU A 43 -6.45 -1.91 -7.20
N GLU A 44 -7.77 -1.81 -7.05
CA GLU A 44 -8.46 -0.55 -6.72
C GLU A 44 -7.98 0.03 -5.38
N ASP A 45 -7.82 -0.81 -4.36
CA ASP A 45 -7.34 -0.38 -3.04
C ASP A 45 -5.85 0.00 -3.07
N ALA A 46 -5.05 -0.68 -3.89
CA ALA A 46 -3.64 -0.33 -4.09
C ALA A 46 -3.48 1.04 -4.77
N PHE A 47 -4.29 1.33 -5.80
CA PHE A 47 -4.30 2.66 -6.43
C PHE A 47 -4.82 3.73 -5.48
N ARG A 48 -5.87 3.42 -4.70
CA ARG A 48 -6.37 4.33 -3.67
C ARG A 48 -5.29 4.72 -2.65
N LEU A 49 -4.43 3.78 -2.27
CA LEU A 49 -3.25 4.08 -1.43
C LEU A 49 -2.28 5.01 -2.14
N LEU A 50 -1.95 4.72 -3.40
CA LEU A 50 -1.02 5.54 -4.18
C LEU A 50 -1.51 6.99 -4.31
N GLU A 51 -2.79 7.18 -4.64
CA GLU A 51 -3.41 8.49 -4.74
C GLU A 51 -3.37 9.25 -3.42
N LYS A 52 -3.67 8.58 -2.29
CA LYS A 52 -3.65 9.22 -0.97
C LYS A 52 -2.25 9.47 -0.44
N ALA A 53 -1.27 8.64 -0.82
CA ALA A 53 0.12 8.81 -0.46
C ALA A 53 0.74 10.07 -1.10
N GLN A 54 0.15 10.58 -2.20
CA GLN A 54 0.62 11.75 -2.92
C GLN A 54 2.13 11.70 -3.18
N PRO A 55 2.62 10.65 -3.87
CA PRO A 55 4.04 10.52 -4.16
C PRO A 55 4.51 11.68 -5.04
N GLU A 56 5.75 12.10 -4.82
CA GLU A 56 6.43 13.07 -5.69
C GLU A 56 6.70 12.46 -7.07
N TYR A 57 6.93 11.15 -7.10
CA TYR A 57 7.17 10.39 -8.30
C TYR A 57 6.71 8.95 -8.12
N TYR A 58 6.14 8.37 -9.18
CA TYR A 58 5.98 6.93 -9.28
C TYR A 58 6.17 6.47 -10.73
N SER A 59 6.63 5.24 -10.88
CA SER A 59 6.76 4.55 -12.16
C SER A 59 6.37 3.10 -11.99
N MET A 60 5.73 2.55 -13.02
CA MET A 60 5.27 1.16 -13.07
C MET A 60 5.65 0.59 -14.42
N GLY A 61 6.21 -0.63 -14.42
CA GLY A 61 6.61 -1.32 -15.63
C GLY A 61 6.41 -2.82 -15.51
N ALA A 62 6.33 -3.48 -16.66
CA ALA A 62 6.54 -4.93 -16.73
C ALA A 62 8.05 -5.18 -16.83
N GLY A 63 8.58 -5.98 -15.92
CA GLY A 63 9.94 -6.53 -16.00
C GLY A 63 10.06 -7.54 -17.13
N ALA A 64 11.28 -7.76 -17.62
CA ALA A 64 11.56 -8.70 -18.70
C ALA A 64 11.20 -10.16 -18.33
N ASP A 65 11.13 -10.45 -17.03
CA ASP A 65 10.74 -11.71 -16.41
C ASP A 65 9.21 -11.87 -16.22
N GLY A 66 8.42 -10.87 -16.61
CA GLY A 66 6.96 -10.87 -16.46
C GLY A 66 6.46 -10.39 -15.11
N ALA A 67 7.34 -10.14 -14.13
CA ALA A 67 6.97 -9.49 -12.88
C ALA A 67 6.70 -7.99 -13.07
N PHE A 68 5.76 -7.43 -12.33
CA PHE A 68 5.53 -5.98 -12.32
C PHE A 68 6.51 -5.31 -11.38
N SER A 69 7.25 -4.31 -11.88
CA SER A 69 8.09 -3.45 -11.07
C SER A 69 7.38 -2.13 -10.80
N VAL A 70 7.43 -1.68 -9.55
CA VAL A 70 6.87 -0.41 -9.11
C VAL A 70 7.95 0.32 -8.31
N GLN A 71 8.21 1.57 -8.70
CA GLN A 71 9.04 2.48 -7.96
C GLN A 71 8.21 3.69 -7.54
N VAL A 72 8.30 4.09 -6.27
CA VAL A 72 7.62 5.26 -5.73
C VAL A 72 8.58 6.10 -4.90
N ARG A 73 8.37 7.41 -4.87
CA ARG A 73 9.08 8.34 -3.99
C ARG A 73 8.06 9.18 -3.22
N ILE A 74 8.13 9.11 -1.89
CA ILE A 74 7.22 9.81 -0.98
C ILE A 74 8.07 10.56 0.03
N ARG A 75 7.98 11.90 0.05
CA ARG A 75 8.71 12.79 0.97
C ARG A 75 10.23 12.58 0.94
N GLY A 76 10.80 12.42 -0.25
CA GLY A 76 12.22 12.15 -0.48
C GLY A 76 12.63 10.69 -0.27
N CYS A 77 11.80 9.85 0.35
CA CYS A 77 12.07 8.44 0.57
C CYS A 77 11.62 7.60 -0.63
N GLY A 78 12.53 6.82 -1.20
CA GLY A 78 12.25 5.90 -2.29
C GLY A 78 11.84 4.52 -1.80
N GLY A 79 10.92 3.87 -2.52
CA GLY A 79 10.55 2.48 -2.34
C GLY A 79 10.39 1.81 -3.69
N GLU A 80 10.94 0.61 -3.83
CA GLU A 80 10.79 -0.24 -5.01
C GLU A 80 10.25 -1.60 -4.57
N ALA A 81 9.33 -2.17 -5.34
CA ALA A 81 8.91 -3.56 -5.18
C ALA A 81 8.64 -4.20 -6.54
N ARG A 82 8.85 -5.52 -6.59
CA ARG A 82 8.59 -6.35 -7.76
C ARG A 82 7.71 -7.52 -7.36
N HIS A 83 6.66 -7.80 -8.12
CA HIS A 83 5.80 -8.95 -7.88
C HIS A 83 4.98 -9.28 -9.14
N GLU A 84 4.62 -10.55 -9.33
CA GLU A 84 3.62 -10.98 -10.34
C GLU A 84 2.25 -10.29 -10.15
N SER A 85 1.91 -9.90 -8.93
CA SER A 85 0.65 -9.28 -8.57
C SER A 85 0.81 -7.77 -8.50
N LYS A 86 0.17 -7.07 -9.45
CA LYS A 86 0.12 -5.60 -9.48
C LYS A 86 -0.25 -4.96 -8.14
N PRO A 87 -1.35 -5.34 -7.45
CA PRO A 87 -1.70 -4.73 -6.17
C PRO A 87 -0.61 -4.91 -5.11
N ARG A 88 0.04 -6.09 -5.07
CA ARG A 88 1.16 -6.34 -4.15
C ARG A 88 2.35 -5.45 -4.47
N ALA A 89 2.79 -5.42 -5.73
CA ALA A 89 3.93 -4.60 -6.13
C ALA A 89 3.71 -3.12 -5.78
N ILE A 90 2.50 -2.58 -6.04
CA ILE A 90 2.16 -1.20 -5.68
C ILE A 90 2.21 -0.98 -4.17
N THR A 91 1.52 -1.82 -3.41
CA THR A 91 1.38 -1.66 -1.96
C THR A 91 2.71 -1.82 -1.23
N LEU A 92 3.53 -2.79 -1.65
CA LEU A 92 4.86 -3.03 -1.10
C LEU A 92 5.82 -1.87 -1.40
N ALA A 93 5.78 -1.29 -2.60
CA ALA A 93 6.60 -0.13 -2.94
C ALA A 93 6.25 1.07 -2.04
N ILE A 94 4.96 1.34 -1.82
CA ILE A 94 4.49 2.40 -0.92
C ILE A 94 4.92 2.11 0.53
N ALA A 95 4.77 0.87 0.99
CA ALA A 95 5.20 0.48 2.33
C ALA A 95 6.70 0.71 2.55
N ARG A 96 7.54 0.31 1.57
CA ARG A 96 8.99 0.51 1.60
C ARG A 96 9.37 2.00 1.59
N ALA A 97 8.71 2.82 0.76
CA ALA A 97 8.93 4.26 0.76
C ALA A 97 8.54 4.96 2.07
N LEU A 98 7.63 4.38 2.84
CA LEU A 98 7.25 4.85 4.18
C LEU A 98 8.09 4.22 5.30
N GLY A 99 9.15 3.48 4.96
CA GLY A 99 10.05 2.83 5.91
C GLY A 99 9.41 1.67 6.69
N LEU A 100 8.42 0.98 6.11
CA LEU A 100 7.86 -0.23 6.69
C LEU A 100 8.67 -1.45 6.23
N GLU A 101 9.07 -2.30 7.18
CA GLU A 101 9.74 -3.57 6.90
C GLU A 101 8.73 -4.61 6.42
N VAL A 102 8.78 -4.93 5.13
CA VAL A 102 7.86 -5.88 4.48
C VAL A 102 8.62 -7.12 4.08
N ASP A 103 8.10 -8.27 4.54
CA ASP A 103 8.56 -9.59 4.08
C ASP A 103 7.92 -9.83 2.70
N GLU A 104 8.69 -10.37 1.75
CA GLU A 104 8.25 -10.59 0.35
C GLU A 104 7.27 -11.76 0.22
#